data_AF-A0A2H5ZWG6-F1
#
_entry.id   AF-A0A2H5ZWG6-F1
#
_cell.length_a   1.000
_cell.length_b   1.000
_cell.length_c   1.000
_cell.angle_alpha   90.00
_cell.angle_beta   90.00
_cell.angle_gamma   90.00
#
_symmetry.space_group_name_H-M   'P 1'
#
loop_
_entity.id
_entity.type
_entity.pdbx_description
1 polymer ?
#
loop_
_entity_poly.entity_id
_entity_poly.type
_entity_poly.pdbx_seq_one_letter_code
_entity_poly.pdbx_strand_id
1 'polypeptide(L)'
;MAPFGASEYLLRVTQVRGPRGATNSVQSHPGSVAVYVLAGELCVRTTAGQARLAAGQAAAVAGIGTTLQSSSCGSSDLLALVMSVTDASRPFSSPARFPVPELPSHEPVDPR
;
A
#
# COMPACT_ATOMS: atom_id res chain seq x y z
N MET A 1 7.60 -15.39 16.11
CA MET A 1 7.58 -14.96 14.71
C MET A 1 8.93 -15.31 14.12
N ALA A 2 9.00 -16.15 13.08
CA ALA A 2 10.28 -16.43 12.42
C ALA A 2 10.83 -15.11 11.85
N PRO A 3 12.15 -14.85 11.92
CA PRO A 3 12.72 -13.69 11.24
C PRO A 3 12.35 -13.78 9.76
N PHE A 4 11.85 -12.69 9.18
CA PHE A 4 11.70 -12.55 7.74
C PHE A 4 13.12 -12.44 7.13
N GLY A 5 13.78 -13.58 6.96
CA GLY A 5 15.08 -13.67 6.32
C GLY A 5 14.93 -13.89 4.83
N ALA A 6 15.50 -13.00 4.03
CA ALA A 6 15.73 -13.21 2.61
C ALA A 6 17.21 -13.53 2.38
N SER A 7 17.54 -14.30 1.35
CA SER A 7 18.93 -14.52 0.93
C SER A 7 19.53 -13.30 0.25
N GLU A 8 18.68 -12.40 -0.28
CA GLU A 8 19.08 -11.17 -0.97
C GLU A 8 18.00 -10.10 -0.80
N TYR A 9 18.42 -8.84 -0.73
CA TYR A 9 17.54 -7.68 -0.63
C TYR A 9 17.83 -6.69 -1.76
N LEU A 10 16.78 -6.10 -2.31
CA LEU A 10 16.88 -5.05 -3.33
C LEU A 10 16.43 -3.70 -2.76
N LEU A 11 17.29 -2.69 -2.86
CA LEU A 11 16.90 -1.29 -2.71
C LEU A 11 16.54 -0.74 -4.09
N ARG A 12 15.32 -0.23 -4.24
CA ARG A 12 14.84 0.37 -5.49
C ARG A 12 14.25 1.75 -5.22
N VAL A 13 14.68 2.73 -6.02
CA VAL A 13 14.11 4.08 -6.06
C VAL A 13 13.54 4.31 -7.44
N THR A 14 12.25 4.64 -7.52
CA THR A 14 11.54 4.86 -8.79
C THR A 14 10.72 6.12 -8.74
N GLN A 15 10.73 6.85 -9.85
CA GLN A 15 9.76 7.91 -10.08
C GLN A 15 8.46 7.29 -10.61
N VAL A 16 7.34 7.61 -9.97
CA VAL A 16 6.00 7.19 -10.39
C VAL A 16 5.17 8.39 -10.80
N ARG A 17 4.34 8.19 -11.82
CA ARG A 17 3.40 9.17 -12.35
C ARG A 17 2.02 8.52 -12.41
N GLY A 18 0.97 9.30 -12.17
CA GLY A 18 -0.39 8.81 -12.29
C GLY A 18 -1.35 9.95 -12.63
N PRO A 19 -2.16 9.82 -13.70
CA PRO A 19 -3.21 10.79 -14.00
C PRO A 19 -4.12 11.03 -12.80
N ARG A 20 -4.74 12.21 -12.72
CA ARG A 20 -5.78 12.50 -11.73
C ARG A 20 -6.82 11.37 -11.67
N GLY A 21 -7.09 10.85 -10.48
CA GLY A 21 -8.06 9.78 -10.23
C GLY A 21 -7.56 8.36 -10.52
N ALA A 22 -6.34 8.20 -11.05
CA ALA A 22 -5.76 6.87 -11.28
C ALA A 22 -5.63 6.10 -9.95
N THR A 23 -5.97 4.82 -9.99
CA THR A 23 -5.93 3.93 -8.82
C THR A 23 -5.24 2.64 -9.18
N ASN A 24 -4.29 2.20 -8.35
CA ASN A 24 -3.63 0.92 -8.53
C ASN A 24 -4.50 -0.24 -8.02
N SER A 25 -4.23 -1.44 -8.52
CA SER A 25 -4.75 -2.68 -7.95
C SER A 25 -4.29 -2.86 -6.50
N VAL A 26 -5.11 -3.55 -5.71
CA VAL A 26 -4.75 -3.91 -4.33
C VAL A 26 -3.61 -4.91 -4.35
N GLN A 27 -2.54 -4.61 -3.61
CA GLN A 27 -1.30 -5.40 -3.63
C GLN A 27 -0.63 -5.44 -2.27
N SER A 28 0.37 -6.31 -2.14
CA SER A 28 1.32 -6.36 -1.02
C SER A 28 2.74 -6.41 -1.55
N HIS A 29 3.71 -6.01 -0.73
CA HIS A 29 5.13 -6.08 -1.06
C HIS A 29 5.86 -7.03 -0.11
N PRO A 30 6.90 -7.75 -0.59
CA PRO A 30 7.74 -8.60 0.25
C PRO A 30 8.81 -7.75 0.96
N GLY A 31 8.42 -6.59 1.51
CA GLY A 31 9.34 -5.57 1.99
C GLY A 31 8.65 -4.29 2.44
N SER A 32 9.46 -3.28 2.73
CA SER A 32 9.01 -1.96 3.14
C SER A 32 9.00 -0.98 1.98
N VAL A 33 8.03 -0.08 1.97
CA VAL A 33 7.88 0.97 0.94
C VAL A 33 7.70 2.32 1.60
N ALA A 34 8.45 3.32 1.12
CA ALA A 34 8.31 4.72 1.47
C ALA A 34 8.08 5.57 0.21
N VAL A 35 7.35 6.66 0.36
CA VAL A 35 7.02 7.58 -0.74
C VAL A 35 7.34 9.00 -0.35
N TYR A 36 7.81 9.80 -1.31
CA TYR A 36 7.92 11.25 -1.25
C TYR A 36 7.16 11.86 -2.44
N VAL A 37 6.18 12.73 -2.17
CA VAL A 37 5.34 13.33 -3.22
C VAL A 37 6.01 14.59 -3.76
N LEU A 38 6.26 14.63 -5.07
CA LEU A 38 6.87 15.76 -5.75
C LEU A 38 5.81 16.76 -6.27
N ALA A 39 4.68 16.26 -6.77
CA ALA A 39 3.56 17.07 -7.25
C ALA A 39 2.24 16.30 -7.15
N GLY A 40 1.13 17.03 -7.05
CA GLY A 40 -0.19 16.43 -6.85
C GLY A 40 -0.33 15.84 -5.44
N GLU A 41 -1.18 14.83 -5.30
CA GLU A 41 -1.48 14.21 -4.02
C GLU A 41 -1.70 12.70 -4.14
N LEU A 42 -1.12 11.95 -3.21
CA LEU A 42 -1.21 10.51 -3.11
C LEU A 42 -2.09 10.12 -1.93
N CYS A 43 -3.10 9.29 -2.18
CA CYS A 43 -3.82 8.61 -1.13
C CYS A 43 -3.35 7.16 -1.03
N VAL A 44 -3.11 6.69 0.18
CA VAL A 44 -2.76 5.31 0.48
C VAL A 44 -3.79 4.74 1.45
N ARG A 45 -4.33 3.59 1.09
CA ARG A 45 -5.18 2.79 1.96
C ARG A 45 -4.45 1.51 2.35
N THR A 46 -4.39 1.23 3.64
CA THR A 46 -3.89 -0.01 4.23
C THR A 46 -4.96 -0.63 5.12
N THR A 47 -4.70 -1.80 5.69
CA THR A 47 -5.57 -2.40 6.72
C THR A 47 -5.62 -1.58 8.01
N ALA A 48 -4.60 -0.76 8.28
CA ALA A 48 -4.54 0.10 9.46
C ALA A 48 -5.31 1.43 9.28
N GLY A 49 -5.65 1.81 8.04
CA GLY A 49 -6.35 3.05 7.76
C GLY A 49 -5.95 3.69 6.43
N GLN A 50 -6.34 4.96 6.27
CA GLN A 50 -6.06 5.75 5.08
C GLN A 50 -5.20 6.97 5.42
N ALA A 51 -4.27 7.30 4.53
CA ALA A 51 -3.43 8.48 4.60
C ALA A 51 -3.46 9.24 3.27
N ARG A 52 -3.33 10.56 3.34
CA ARG A 52 -3.19 11.47 2.19
C ARG A 52 -1.89 12.24 2.33
N LEU A 53 -1.10 12.25 1.27
CA LEU A 53 0.20 12.91 1.19
C LEU A 53 0.15 13.94 0.05
N ALA A 54 0.36 15.21 0.38
CA ALA A 54 0.52 16.29 -0.58
C ALA A 54 1.99 16.49 -0.98
N ALA A 55 2.22 17.31 -2.00
CA ALA A 55 3.57 17.67 -2.44
C ALA A 55 4.46 18.17 -1.28
N GLY A 56 5.69 17.68 -1.25
CA GLY A 56 6.66 17.93 -0.17
C GLY A 56 6.55 16.98 1.03
N GLN A 57 5.52 16.11 1.08
CA GLN A 57 5.36 15.15 2.18
C GLN A 57 5.95 13.79 1.82
N ALA A 58 6.43 13.09 2.86
CA ALA A 58 6.88 11.71 2.78
C ALA A 58 6.26 10.85 3.88
N ALA A 59 6.11 9.55 3.61
CA ALA A 59 5.74 8.56 4.61
C ALA A 59 6.25 7.16 4.24
N ALA A 60 6.47 6.33 5.26
CA ALA A 60 6.48 4.89 5.09
C ALA A 60 5.04 4.40 4.93
N VAL A 61 4.73 3.77 3.80
CA VAL A 61 3.35 3.42 3.41
C VAL A 61 3.08 1.91 3.47
N ALA A 62 4.13 1.10 3.61
CA ALA A 62 4.00 -0.35 3.74
C ALA A 62 5.19 -0.94 4.53
N GLY A 63 4.89 -1.97 5.33
CA GLY A 63 5.87 -2.96 5.78
C GLY A 63 5.62 -4.32 5.12
N ILE A 64 6.43 -5.33 5.47
CA ILE A 64 6.34 -6.69 4.90
C ILE A 64 4.91 -7.22 4.99
N GLY A 65 4.36 -7.66 3.85
CA GLY A 65 3.04 -8.28 3.77
C GLY A 65 1.85 -7.32 3.97
N THR A 66 2.10 -6.00 4.10
CA THR A 66 1.01 -5.02 4.24
C THR A 66 0.18 -4.98 2.96
N THR A 67 -1.12 -5.25 3.07
CA THR A 67 -2.09 -4.98 2.00
C THR A 67 -2.24 -3.49 1.83
N LEU A 68 -2.03 -2.99 0.62
CA LEU A 68 -2.13 -1.58 0.29
C LEU A 68 -2.83 -1.34 -1.05
N GLN A 69 -3.43 -0.15 -1.17
CA GLN A 69 -3.91 0.42 -2.42
C GLN A 69 -3.57 1.90 -2.45
N SER A 70 -3.08 2.39 -3.59
CA SER A 70 -2.72 3.78 -3.78
C SER A 70 -3.52 4.42 -4.91
N SER A 71 -3.82 5.71 -4.79
CA SER A 71 -4.47 6.49 -5.83
C SER A 71 -3.94 7.93 -5.92
N SER A 72 -4.01 8.49 -7.12
CA SER A 72 -3.79 9.92 -7.38
C SER A 72 -5.07 10.70 -7.00
N CYS A 73 -5.22 11.06 -5.73
CA CYS A 73 -6.48 11.58 -5.18
C CYS A 73 -6.64 13.10 -5.19
N GLY A 74 -5.60 13.84 -5.61
CA GLY A 74 -5.63 15.30 -5.72
C GLY A 74 -6.40 15.80 -6.94
N SER A 75 -6.38 17.11 -7.15
CA SER A 75 -6.98 17.76 -8.33
C SER A 75 -6.07 17.81 -9.56
N SER A 76 -4.81 17.36 -9.44
CA SER A 76 -3.80 17.32 -10.50
C SER A 76 -3.15 15.95 -10.60
N ASP A 77 -2.37 15.75 -11.67
CA ASP A 77 -1.58 14.52 -11.84
C ASP A 77 -0.55 14.36 -10.74
N LEU A 78 -0.37 13.11 -10.31
CA LEU A 78 0.60 12.73 -9.29
C LEU A 78 1.99 12.56 -9.92
N LEU A 79 2.99 13.10 -9.23
CA LEU A 79 4.40 12.75 -9.40
C LEU A 79 4.98 12.43 -8.02
N ALA A 80 5.60 11.27 -7.86
CA ALA A 80 6.22 10.88 -6.60
C ALA A 80 7.51 10.06 -6.82
N LEU A 81 8.36 10.04 -5.80
CA LEU A 81 9.46 9.09 -5.67
C LEU A 81 9.05 8.00 -4.70
N VAL A 82 9.20 6.75 -5.12
CA VAL A 82 8.95 5.56 -4.31
C VAL A 82 10.29 4.90 -4.04
N MET A 83 10.60 4.71 -2.75
CA MET A 83 11.74 3.94 -2.29
C MET A 83 11.23 2.63 -1.68
N SER A 84 11.89 1.52 -1.97
CA SER A 84 11.52 0.21 -1.44
C SER A 84 12.75 -0.61 -1.09
N VAL A 85 12.65 -1.36 0.01
CA VAL A 85 13.61 -2.40 0.41
C VAL A 85 12.84 -3.70 0.48
N THR A 86 13.10 -4.62 -0.44
CA THR A 86 12.32 -5.86 -0.63
C THR A 86 13.20 -7.09 -0.64
N ASP A 87 12.65 -8.22 -0.20
CA ASP A 87 13.18 -9.56 -0.48
C ASP A 87 13.25 -9.76 -2.00
N ALA A 88 14.47 -9.88 -2.53
CA ALA A 88 14.73 -9.99 -3.96
C ALA A 88 14.38 -11.37 -4.52
N SER A 89 14.15 -12.38 -3.67
CA SER A 89 13.75 -13.73 -4.07
C SER A 89 12.25 -13.86 -4.37
N ARG A 90 11.46 -12.79 -4.19
CA ARG A 90 10.01 -12.75 -4.38
C ARG A 90 9.60 -11.71 -5.42
N PRO A 91 8.41 -11.84 -6.05
CA PRO A 91 7.88 -10.79 -6.92
C PRO A 91 7.78 -9.45 -6.19
N PHE A 92 8.15 -8.36 -6.87
CA PHE A 92 8.15 -7.01 -6.29
C PHE A 92 6.83 -6.62 -5.62
N SER A 93 5.70 -7.04 -6.21
CA SER A 93 4.40 -7.01 -5.57
C SER A 93 3.61 -8.27 -5.89
N SER A 94 2.63 -8.58 -5.03
CA SER A 94 1.67 -9.67 -5.24
C SER A 94 0.25 -9.13 -5.07
N PRO A 95 -0.73 -9.63 -5.85
CA PRO A 95 -2.14 -9.29 -5.64
C PRO A 95 -2.57 -9.55 -4.19
N ALA A 96 -3.34 -8.64 -3.62
CA ALA A 96 -3.84 -8.76 -2.26
C ALA A 96 -5.32 -8.36 -2.18
N ARG A 97 -5.94 -8.61 -1.02
CA ARG A 97 -7.32 -8.22 -0.72
C ARG A 97 -7.36 -7.59 0.65
N PHE A 98 -8.20 -6.58 0.80
CA PHE A 98 -8.52 -6.08 2.14
C PHE A 98 -9.41 -7.10 2.85
N PRO A 99 -9.26 -7.29 4.17
CA PRO A 99 -10.20 -8.07 4.96
C PRO A 99 -11.62 -7.54 4.72
N VAL A 100 -12.56 -8.45 4.50
CA VAL A 100 -13.99 -8.12 4.55
C VAL A 100 -14.34 -7.99 6.04
N PRO A 101 -15.02 -6.92 6.48
CA PRO A 101 -15.52 -6.86 7.85
C PRO A 101 -16.33 -8.12 8.15
N GLU A 102 -16.03 -8.81 9.25
CA GLU A 102 -16.90 -9.88 9.73
C GLU A 102 -18.27 -9.26 10.01
N LEU A 103 -19.29 -9.72 9.28
CA LEU A 103 -20.67 -9.45 9.65
C LEU A 103 -20.90 -10.13 11.01
N PRO A 104 -21.57 -9.46 11.97
CA PRO A 104 -21.93 -10.10 13.22
C PRO A 104 -22.71 -11.39 12.91
N SER A 105 -22.32 -12.49 13.53
CA SER A 105 -23.05 -13.75 13.44
C SER A 105 -24.48 -13.49 13.88
N HIS A 106 -25.44 -13.70 12.97
CA HIS A 106 -26.86 -13.66 13.32
C HIS A 106 -27.11 -14.82 14.28
N GLU A 107 -27.28 -14.51 15.56
CA GLU A 107 -27.76 -15.49 16.52
C GLU A 107 -29.19 -15.89 16.08
N PRO A 108 -29.49 -17.19 15.91
CA PRO A 108 -30.84 -17.62 15.62
C PRO A 108 -31.73 -17.21 16.80
N VAL A 109 -32.69 -16.33 16.57
CA VAL A 109 -33.74 -16.05 17.56
C VAL A 109 -34.57 -17.32 17.69
N ASP A 110 -34.48 -17.98 18.85
CA ASP A 110 -35.28 -19.15 19.22
C ASP A 110 -36.77 -18.76 19.25
N PRO A 111 -37.61 -19.27 18.33
CA PRO A 111 -39.02 -18.98 18.34
C PRO A 111 -39.69 -19.92 19.35
N ARG A 112 -39.80 -19.47 20.59
CA ARG A 112 -40.73 -20.05 21.58
C ARG A 112 -42.14 -19.51 21.40
#